data_AF-A0A2S7PJL6-F1
#
_entry.id   AF-A0A2S7PJL6-F1
#
_cell.length_a   1.000
_cell.length_b   1.000
_cell.length_c   1.000
_cell.angle_alpha   90.00
_cell.angle_beta   90.00
_cell.angle_gamma   90.00
#
_symmetry.space_group_name_H-M   'P 1'
#
loop_
_entity.id
_entity.type
_entity.pdbx_description
1 polymer ?
#
loop_
_entity_poly.entity_id
_entity_poly.type
_entity_poly.pdbx_seq_one_letter_code
_entity_poly.pdbx_strand_id
1 'polypeptide(L)'
;MFASEMETLHTLHNWIELSADGRGYVRVDNAEAFDLGTPYEMHINDTYSEPVYMMSVFHQLHCLYFQQGYGGANLTEEVAHHSAHCFDNIRQAIMCAADTTLEGKTDTPGWGAKHQCTDYDVMLAWANEHTVYKWRKNMPGEAVL
;
A
#
# COMPACT_ATOMS: atom_id res chain seq x y z
N MET A 1 5.44 -15.70 5.65
CA MET A 1 5.69 -16.08 7.04
C MET A 1 7.10 -16.64 7.05
N PHE A 2 8.06 -15.81 7.44
CA PHE A 2 9.49 -16.02 7.16
C PHE A 2 10.14 -16.93 8.22
N ALA A 3 11.33 -17.47 7.93
CA ALA A 3 11.97 -18.48 8.79
C ALA A 3 12.46 -17.89 10.13
N SER A 4 12.56 -16.56 10.24
CA SER A 4 12.80 -15.87 11.50
C SER A 4 12.15 -14.48 11.56
N GLU A 5 12.05 -13.93 12.77
CA GLU A 5 11.67 -12.54 13.02
C GLU A 5 12.62 -11.56 12.32
N MET A 6 13.93 -11.84 12.32
CA MET A 6 14.93 -11.01 11.65
C MET A 6 14.75 -10.96 10.13
N GLU A 7 14.49 -12.10 9.49
CA GLU A 7 14.21 -12.15 8.04
C GLU A 7 12.88 -11.51 7.69
N THR A 8 11.90 -11.63 8.59
CA THR A 8 10.65 -10.89 8.49
C THR A 8 10.96 -9.40 8.48
N LEU A 9 11.60 -8.86 9.52
CA LEU A 9 11.93 -7.44 9.66
C LEU A 9 12.75 -6.90 8.49
N HIS A 10 13.75 -7.65 8.01
CA HIS A 10 14.55 -7.23 6.86
C HIS A 10 13.71 -7.18 5.58
N THR A 11 12.86 -8.18 5.33
CA THR A 11 11.95 -8.16 4.19
C THR A 11 10.96 -7.00 4.30
N LEU A 12 10.41 -6.74 5.48
CA LEU A 12 9.50 -5.62 5.74
C LEU A 12 10.20 -4.27 5.48
N HIS A 13 11.46 -4.12 5.91
CA HIS A 13 12.25 -2.91 5.67
C HIS A 13 12.45 -2.66 4.17
N ASN A 14 12.74 -3.70 3.38
CA ASN A 14 12.95 -3.57 1.94
C ASN A 14 11.69 -3.19 1.16
N TRP A 15 10.49 -3.35 1.75
CA TRP A 15 9.22 -2.99 1.12
C TRP A 15 8.78 -1.55 1.44
N ILE A 16 9.48 -0.85 2.35
CA ILE A 16 9.17 0.54 2.71
C ILE A 16 9.25 1.46 1.49
N GLU A 17 10.23 1.24 0.61
CA GLU A 17 10.42 2.05 -0.61
C GLU A 17 9.33 1.82 -1.66
N LEU A 18 8.55 0.74 -1.54
CA LEU A 18 7.39 0.45 -2.40
C LEU A 18 6.11 1.15 -1.90
N SER A 19 6.17 1.87 -0.79
CA SER A 19 5.04 2.66 -0.30
C SER A 19 5.21 4.12 -0.70
N ALA A 20 4.14 4.74 -1.19
CA ALA A 20 4.11 6.17 -1.37
C ALA A 20 4.31 6.90 -0.02
N ASP A 21 4.90 8.10 -0.06
CA ASP A 21 5.16 8.96 1.09
C ASP A 21 3.91 9.17 1.95
N GLY A 22 2.74 9.28 1.30
CA GLY A 22 1.42 9.43 1.90
C GLY A 22 0.69 8.14 2.24
N ARG A 23 1.38 7.00 2.27
CA ARG A 23 0.78 5.66 2.40
C ARG A 23 -0.23 5.32 1.30
N GLY A 24 -0.12 6.00 0.16
CA GLY A 24 -1.02 5.82 -0.99
C GLY A 24 -2.28 6.68 -0.99
N TYR A 25 -2.45 7.58 -0.02
CA TYR A 25 -3.51 8.58 -0.06
C TYR A 25 -3.12 9.76 -0.95
N VAL A 26 -4.01 10.10 -1.89
CA VAL A 26 -3.83 11.18 -2.85
C VAL A 26 -5.05 12.11 -2.88
N ARG A 27 -4.80 13.40 -3.12
CA ARG A 27 -5.86 14.36 -3.45
C ARG A 27 -6.19 14.27 -4.94
N VAL A 28 -7.47 14.36 -5.26
CA VAL A 28 -7.97 14.44 -6.62
C VAL A 28 -8.69 15.77 -6.79
N ASP A 29 -8.13 16.64 -7.61
CA ASP A 29 -8.77 17.91 -7.93
C ASP A 29 -10.02 17.66 -8.78
N ASN A 30 -11.12 18.36 -8.48
CA ASN A 30 -12.41 18.21 -9.18
C ASN A 30 -12.94 16.76 -9.18
N ALA A 31 -12.79 16.04 -8.06
CA ALA A 31 -13.22 14.64 -7.91
C ALA A 31 -14.69 14.39 -8.30
N GLU A 32 -15.57 15.38 -8.12
CA GLU A 32 -17.00 15.32 -8.47
C GLU A 32 -17.27 15.12 -9.98
N ALA A 33 -16.28 15.43 -10.84
CA ALA A 33 -16.39 15.18 -12.28
C ALA A 33 -16.19 13.71 -12.68
N PHE A 34 -15.82 12.86 -11.72
CA PHE A 34 -15.55 11.44 -11.92
C PHE A 34 -16.52 10.60 -11.10
N ASP A 35 -16.75 9.35 -11.55
CA ASP A 35 -17.56 8.37 -10.82
C ASP A 35 -16.73 7.73 -9.69
N LEU A 36 -16.31 8.56 -8.73
CA LEU A 36 -15.56 8.14 -7.55
C LEU A 36 -16.49 7.98 -6.35
N GLY A 37 -16.16 7.06 -5.46
CA GLY A 37 -16.85 6.92 -4.17
C GLY A 37 -16.67 8.17 -3.30
N THR A 38 -17.32 8.18 -2.13
CA THR A 38 -17.14 9.24 -1.14
C THR A 38 -15.69 9.27 -0.67
N PRO A 39 -14.99 10.43 -0.64
CA PRO A 39 -13.60 10.49 -0.20
C PRO A 39 -13.45 10.15 1.29
N TYR A 40 -12.24 9.77 1.69
CA TYR A 40 -11.84 9.78 3.09
C TYR A 40 -11.54 11.21 3.54
N GLU A 41 -11.82 11.51 4.81
CA GLU A 41 -11.45 12.78 5.43
C GLU A 41 -10.14 12.58 6.18
N MET A 42 -9.04 13.17 5.70
CA MET A 42 -7.74 13.08 6.35
C MET A 42 -7.45 14.36 7.12
N HIS A 43 -7.33 14.25 8.44
CA HIS A 43 -6.89 15.34 9.30
C HIS A 43 -5.41 15.63 9.06
N ILE A 44 -5.11 16.79 8.48
CA ILE A 44 -3.73 17.26 8.27
C ILE A 44 -3.21 17.94 9.53
N ASN A 45 -4.09 18.65 10.24
CA ASN A 45 -3.86 19.22 11.56
C ASN A 45 -5.21 19.37 12.31
N ASP A 46 -5.17 19.87 13.54
CA ASP A 46 -6.33 20.02 14.43
C ASP A 46 -7.49 20.85 13.85
N THR A 47 -7.22 21.68 12.84
CA THR A 47 -8.19 22.63 12.27
C THR A 47 -8.51 22.39 10.80
N TYR A 48 -7.83 21.43 10.16
CA TYR A 48 -7.88 21.27 8.71
C TYR A 48 -7.83 19.80 8.29
N SER A 49 -8.79 19.42 7.44
CA SER A 49 -8.87 18.13 6.79
C SER A 49 -8.91 18.29 5.28
N GLU A 50 -8.38 17.30 4.57
CA GLU A 50 -8.44 17.21 3.12
C GLU A 50 -9.20 15.94 2.71
N PRO A 51 -10.07 16.02 1.69
CA PRO A 51 -10.66 14.85 1.07
C PRO A 51 -9.59 14.11 0.25
N VAL A 52 -9.45 12.81 0.49
CA VAL A 52 -8.45 11.96 -0.17
C VAL A 52 -9.00 10.61 -0.58
N TYR A 53 -8.33 9.99 -1.55
CA TYR A 53 -8.57 8.63 -2.00
C TYR A 53 -7.32 7.78 -1.81
N MET A 54 -7.48 6.49 -1.51
CA MET A 54 -6.36 5.56 -1.43
C MET A 54 -6.18 4.87 -2.79
N MET A 55 -4.96 4.84 -3.33
CA MET A 55 -4.73 4.05 -4.55
C MET A 55 -4.69 2.56 -4.23
N SER A 56 -5.41 1.75 -5.02
CA SER A 56 -5.56 0.31 -4.80
C SER A 56 -4.24 -0.44 -4.74
N VAL A 57 -3.25 -0.10 -5.58
CA VAL A 57 -1.92 -0.71 -5.54
C VAL A 57 -1.26 -0.63 -4.15
N PHE A 58 -1.38 0.50 -3.45
CA PHE A 58 -0.80 0.67 -2.12
C PHE A 58 -1.61 -0.05 -1.05
N HIS A 59 -2.94 -0.12 -1.21
CA HIS A 59 -3.79 -0.92 -0.34
C HIS A 59 -3.51 -2.43 -0.49
N GLN A 60 -3.31 -2.91 -1.72
CA GLN A 60 -2.95 -4.30 -2.02
C GLN A 60 -1.60 -4.66 -1.40
N LEU A 61 -0.58 -3.79 -1.54
CA LEU A 61 0.72 -3.96 -0.89
C LEU A 61 0.61 -3.96 0.64
N HIS A 62 -0.19 -3.05 1.21
CA HIS A 62 -0.45 -2.98 2.65
C HIS A 62 -1.12 -4.26 3.18
N CYS A 63 -2.14 -4.75 2.49
CA CYS A 63 -2.82 -6.00 2.85
C CYS A 63 -1.88 -7.21 2.77
N LEU A 64 -1.06 -7.28 1.70
CA LEU A 64 -0.06 -8.33 1.55
C LEU A 64 0.96 -8.33 2.71
N TYR A 65 1.37 -7.12 3.14
CA TYR A 65 2.23 -6.91 4.30
C TYR A 65 1.58 -7.42 5.60
N PHE A 66 0.31 -7.07 5.85
CA PHE A 66 -0.38 -7.49 7.08
C PHE A 66 -0.55 -9.01 7.18
N GLN A 67 -0.79 -9.70 6.06
CA GLN A 67 -0.87 -11.17 6.03
C GLN A 67 0.44 -11.87 6.43
N GLN A 68 1.59 -11.21 6.28
CA GLN A 68 2.87 -11.76 6.74
C GLN A 68 3.01 -11.76 8.26
N GLY A 69 2.39 -10.79 8.95
CA GLY A 69 2.43 -10.62 10.41
C GLY A 69 1.44 -11.49 11.19
N TYR A 70 0.32 -11.91 10.58
CA TYR A 70 -0.68 -12.78 11.21
C TYR A 70 -0.26 -14.24 11.38
N GLY A 71 1.00 -14.54 11.10
CA GLY A 71 1.50 -15.91 11.04
C GLY A 71 1.42 -16.64 12.37
N GLY A 72 2.06 -16.10 13.43
CA GLY A 72 2.05 -16.60 14.82
C GLY A 72 2.37 -18.09 15.04
N ALA A 73 2.48 -18.86 13.97
CA ALA A 73 2.49 -20.29 13.90
C ALA A 73 3.93 -20.71 13.63
N ASN A 74 4.36 -21.75 14.35
CA ASN A 74 5.59 -22.44 14.00
C ASN A 74 5.38 -23.16 12.67
N LEU A 75 5.86 -22.54 11.59
CA LEU A 75 5.91 -23.18 10.28
C LEU A 75 7.11 -24.11 10.19
N THR A 76 6.97 -25.14 9.37
CA THR A 76 8.14 -25.88 8.87
C THR A 76 8.94 -24.97 7.94
N GLU A 77 10.25 -25.23 7.83
CA GLU A 77 11.16 -24.49 6.94
C GLU A 77 10.64 -24.43 5.49
N GLU A 78 10.13 -25.55 4.98
CA GLU A 78 9.54 -25.64 3.64
C GLU A 78 8.34 -24.71 3.46
N VAL A 79 7.43 -24.65 4.43
CA VAL A 79 6.22 -23.82 4.35
C VAL A 79 6.58 -22.34 4.50
N ALA A 80 7.56 -22.02 5.36
CA ALA A 80 8.07 -20.66 5.49
C ALA A 80 8.73 -20.16 4.20
N HIS A 81 9.60 -20.97 3.60
CA HIS A 81 10.27 -20.69 2.32
C HIS A 81 9.27 -20.46 1.18
N HIS A 82 8.33 -21.39 0.97
CA HIS A 82 7.31 -21.23 -0.07
C HIS A 82 6.41 -20.03 0.18
N SER A 83 6.03 -19.77 1.42
CA SER A 83 5.25 -18.58 1.77
C SER A 83 5.98 -17.30 1.36
N ALA A 84 7.27 -17.18 1.68
CA ALA A 84 8.08 -16.00 1.34
C ALA A 84 8.13 -15.73 -0.17
N HIS A 85 8.44 -16.75 -0.98
CA HIS A 85 8.49 -16.59 -2.44
C HIS A 85 7.10 -16.36 -3.07
N CYS A 86 6.05 -16.99 -2.54
CA CYS A 86 4.67 -16.73 -2.97
C CYS A 86 4.28 -15.27 -2.71
N PHE A 87 4.59 -14.74 -1.53
CA PHE A 87 4.33 -13.33 -1.22
C PHE A 87 5.14 -12.40 -2.12
N ASP A 88 6.40 -12.72 -2.42
CA ASP A 88 7.19 -11.92 -3.35
C ASP A 88 6.62 -11.96 -4.78
N ASN A 89 6.17 -13.11 -5.26
CA ASN A 89 5.52 -13.24 -6.56
C ASN A 89 4.23 -12.39 -6.63
N ILE A 90 3.39 -12.43 -5.59
CA ILE A 90 2.17 -11.61 -5.53
C ILE A 90 2.53 -10.12 -5.49
N ARG A 91 3.56 -9.72 -4.73
CA ARG A 91 4.07 -8.34 -4.74
C ARG A 91 4.49 -7.91 -6.13
N GLN A 92 5.25 -8.73 -6.85
CA GLN A 92 5.67 -8.45 -8.22
C GLN A 92 4.47 -8.32 -9.16
N ALA A 93 3.45 -9.16 -9.02
CA ALA A 93 2.22 -9.06 -9.79
C ALA A 93 1.45 -7.76 -9.49
N ILE A 94 1.34 -7.36 -8.23
CA ILE A 94 0.75 -6.08 -7.82
C ILE A 94 1.52 -4.91 -8.41
N MET A 95 2.84 -4.93 -8.37
CA MET A 95 3.67 -3.87 -8.95
C MET A 95 3.63 -3.83 -10.48
N CYS A 96 3.51 -5.00 -11.13
CA CYS A 96 3.37 -5.10 -12.58
C CYS A 96 2.03 -4.55 -13.06
N ALA A 97 0.95 -4.90 -12.38
CA ALA A 97 -0.38 -4.38 -12.68
C ALA A 97 -0.53 -2.91 -12.25
N ALA A 98 0.11 -2.54 -11.14
CA ALA A 98 0.11 -1.22 -10.52
C ALA A 98 -1.27 -0.54 -10.53
N ASP A 99 -2.26 -1.23 -9.97
CA ASP A 99 -3.67 -0.83 -10.01
C ASP A 99 -3.89 0.61 -9.54
N THR A 100 -4.20 1.49 -10.50
CA THR A 100 -4.38 2.93 -10.29
C THR A 100 -5.80 3.30 -9.84
N THR A 101 -6.65 2.33 -9.52
CA THR A 101 -8.00 2.58 -9.00
C THR A 101 -7.92 3.42 -7.71
N LEU A 102 -8.83 4.38 -7.58
CA LEU A 102 -8.92 5.27 -6.43
C LEU A 102 -10.07 4.83 -5.52
N GLU A 103 -9.73 4.37 -4.33
CA GLU A 103 -10.66 3.87 -3.32
C GLU A 103 -11.12 5.00 -2.40
N GLY A 104 -12.44 5.18 -2.32
CA GLY A 104 -13.10 6.01 -1.31
C GLY A 104 -13.82 5.14 -0.28
N LYS A 105 -14.52 5.77 0.68
CA LYS A 105 -15.40 5.11 1.63
C LYS A 105 -16.48 4.32 0.89
N THR A 106 -16.34 3.01 0.86
CA THR A 106 -17.31 2.06 0.29
C THR A 106 -17.32 0.78 1.13
N ASP A 107 -18.43 0.04 1.07
CA ASP A 107 -18.55 -1.25 1.77
C ASP A 107 -17.76 -2.38 1.07
N THR A 108 -17.26 -2.16 -0.16
CA THR A 108 -16.54 -3.14 -0.99
C THR A 108 -15.43 -2.49 -1.85
N PRO A 109 -14.31 -2.05 -1.25
CA PRO A 109 -13.23 -1.40 -2.00
C PRO A 109 -12.65 -2.32 -3.10
N GLY A 110 -12.45 -1.78 -4.31
CA GLY A 110 -11.66 -2.43 -5.37
C GLY A 110 -12.34 -3.52 -6.22
N TRP A 111 -13.63 -3.80 -6.07
CA TRP A 111 -14.30 -4.86 -6.85
C TRP A 111 -14.80 -4.40 -8.24
N GLY A 112 -14.34 -5.05 -9.32
CA GLY A 112 -14.86 -4.86 -10.69
C GLY A 112 -14.02 -3.99 -11.65
N ALA A 113 -12.82 -3.57 -11.26
CA ALA A 113 -11.94 -2.75 -12.09
C ALA A 113 -11.23 -3.54 -13.21
N LYS A 114 -10.91 -2.86 -14.32
CA LYS A 114 -10.06 -3.41 -15.39
C LYS A 114 -8.61 -3.07 -15.10
N HIS A 115 -7.77 -4.08 -14.90
CA HIS A 115 -6.35 -3.91 -14.64
C HIS A 115 -5.55 -3.77 -15.94
N GLN A 116 -4.70 -2.75 -16.04
CA GLN A 116 -3.75 -2.57 -17.13
C GLN A 116 -2.39 -2.23 -16.53
N CYS A 117 -1.34 -2.90 -16.99
CA CYS A 117 0.02 -2.67 -16.48
C CYS A 117 0.40 -1.20 -16.71
N THR A 118 0.83 -0.52 -15.65
CA THR A 118 1.39 0.83 -15.71
C THR A 118 2.82 0.82 -15.19
N ASP A 119 3.61 1.82 -15.57
CA ASP A 119 4.96 1.98 -15.04
C ASP A 119 4.87 2.34 -13.54
N TYR A 120 5.36 1.43 -12.70
CA TYR A 120 5.26 1.54 -11.25
C TYR A 120 5.97 2.79 -10.71
N ASP A 121 7.14 3.14 -11.27
CA ASP A 121 7.94 4.26 -10.77
C ASP A 121 7.26 5.59 -11.12
N VAL A 122 6.67 5.68 -12.32
CA VAL A 122 5.88 6.85 -12.72
C VAL A 122 4.64 7.00 -11.83
N MET A 123 3.95 5.91 -11.54
CA MET A 123 2.79 5.90 -10.65
C MET A 123 3.18 6.30 -9.22
N LEU A 124 4.27 5.77 -8.69
CA LEU A 124 4.78 6.10 -7.36
C LEU A 124 5.19 7.57 -7.26
N ALA A 125 5.86 8.10 -8.29
CA ALA A 125 6.20 9.52 -8.36
C ALA A 125 4.93 10.40 -8.34
N TRP A 126 3.94 10.05 -9.15
CA TRP A 126 2.65 10.76 -9.16
C TRP A 126 1.97 10.74 -7.78
N ALA A 127 1.91 9.58 -7.12
CA ALA A 127 1.33 9.45 -5.79
C ALA A 127 2.07 10.32 -4.74
N ASN A 128 3.40 10.41 -4.86
CA ASN A 128 4.25 11.22 -3.98
C ASN A 128 4.11 12.74 -4.17
N GLU A 129 3.67 13.16 -5.36
CA GLU A 129 3.36 14.56 -5.70
C GLU A 129 1.95 14.95 -5.24
N HIS A 130 1.00 14.01 -5.27
CA HIS A 130 -0.41 14.26 -5.00
C HIS A 130 -0.85 13.91 -3.57
N THR A 131 0.09 13.45 -2.72
CA THR A 131 -0.20 13.26 -1.30
C THR A 131 -0.36 14.59 -0.56
N VAL A 132 -1.34 14.62 0.35
CA VAL A 132 -1.60 15.76 1.25
C VAL A 132 -0.75 15.73 2.52
N TYR A 133 -0.17 14.58 2.85
CA TYR A 133 0.69 14.42 4.04
C TYR A 133 1.79 13.37 3.79
N LYS A 134 3.03 13.65 4.23
CA LYS A 134 4.18 12.76 4.03
C LYS A 134 4.53 12.00 5.30
N TRP A 135 3.85 10.87 5.52
CA TRP A 135 4.11 9.97 6.65
C TRP A 135 5.50 9.34 6.61
N ARG A 136 5.98 8.95 5.41
CA ARG A 136 7.27 8.24 5.28
C ARG A 136 8.47 9.06 5.72
N LYS A 137 8.46 10.38 5.46
CA LYS A 137 9.53 11.30 5.93
C LYS A 137 9.59 11.42 7.45
N ASN A 138 8.53 11.00 8.15
CA ASN A 138 8.43 11.01 9.60
C ASN A 138 8.57 9.60 10.20
N MET A 139 8.87 8.58 9.41
CA MET A 139 9.17 7.24 9.93
C MET A 139 10.61 7.18 10.42
N PRO A 140 10.89 6.48 11.54
CA PRO A 140 12.25 6.19 11.95
C PRO A 140 12.99 5.45 10.82
N GLY A 141 14.30 5.69 10.68
CA GLY A 141 15.13 5.06 9.63
C GLY A 141 15.29 3.53 9.78
N GLU A 142 14.72 2.95 10.82
CA GLU A 142 14.56 1.52 11.04
C GLU A 142 13.07 1.25 11.26
N ALA A 143 12.55 0.12 10.78
CA ALA A 143 11.20 -0.31 11.12
C ALA A 143 11.14 -0.55 12.64
N VAL A 144 10.73 0.47 13.39
CA VAL A 144 10.58 0.36 14.85
C VAL A 144 9.33 -0.46 15.11
N LEU A 145 9.55 -1.61 15.76
CA LEU A 145 8.53 -2.46 16.37
C LEU A 145 7.62 -1.68 17.33
#